data_AF-A0A2S2Q2G4-F1
#
_entry.id   AF-A0A2S2Q2G4-F1
#
_cell.length_a   1.000
_cell.length_b   1.000
_cell.length_c   1.000
_cell.angle_alpha   90.00
_cell.angle_beta   90.00
_cell.angle_gamma   90.00
#
_symmetry.space_group_name_H-M   'P 1'
#
loop_
_entity.id
_entity.type
_entity.pdbx_description
1 polymer ?
#
loop_
_entity_poly.entity_id
_entity_poly.type
_entity_poly.pdbx_seq_one_letter_code
_entity_poly.pdbx_strand_id
1 'polypeptide(L)'
;YVFFNTPICQNVLLTNIENSYEDPKVKTLKRLCATRWVQRYDAVTDFIELFAFIVESLENISNWNDSTATEANILLKAIDSEFLISLQIIQLVFSFGLPLCKLLQKEKN
;
A
#
# COMPACT_ATOMS: atom_id res chain seq x y z
N TYR A 1 13.60 12.21 10.32
CA TYR A 1 13.14 13.61 10.27
C TYR A 1 11.62 13.58 10.39
N VAL A 2 11.00 14.51 11.09
CA VAL A 2 9.56 14.50 11.45
C VAL A 2 8.88 15.78 10.97
N PHE A 3 9.16 16.16 9.73
CA PHE A 3 8.94 17.53 9.23
C PHE A 3 7.51 18.03 9.46
N PHE A 4 6.51 17.28 8.99
CA PHE A 4 5.10 17.65 9.14
C PHE A 4 4.47 17.24 10.48
N ASN A 5 5.23 16.64 11.40
CA ASN A 5 4.74 16.33 12.75
C ASN A 5 5.06 17.45 13.76
N THR A 6 5.68 18.55 13.31
CA THR A 6 5.75 19.77 14.13
C THR A 6 4.47 20.59 13.96
N PRO A 7 3.94 21.20 15.03
CA PRO A 7 2.69 21.98 14.94
C PRO A 7 2.73 23.09 13.87
N ILE A 8 3.89 23.74 13.72
CA ILE A 8 4.09 24.82 12.75
C ILE A 8 4.02 24.29 11.31
N CYS A 9 4.81 23.27 10.97
CA CYS A 9 4.80 22.70 9.62
C CYS A 9 3.45 22.04 9.30
N GLN A 10 2.79 21.43 10.28
CA GLN A 10 1.47 20.84 10.10
C GLN A 10 0.42 21.91 9.80
N ASN A 11 0.46 23.04 10.52
CA ASN A 11 -0.47 24.15 10.29
C ASN A 11 -0.31 24.73 8.86
N VAL A 12 0.94 24.99 8.43
CA VAL A 12 1.23 25.47 7.07
C VAL A 12 0.68 24.50 6.01
N LEU A 13 0.86 23.19 6.20
CA LEU A 13 0.33 22.19 5.28
C LEU A 13 -1.21 22.24 5.22
N LEU A 14 -1.89 22.30 6.37
CA LEU A 14 -3.35 22.33 6.43
C LEU A 14 -3.93 23.60 5.82
N THR A 15 -3.35 24.77 6.10
CA THR A 15 -3.76 26.05 5.49
C THR A 15 -3.65 26.01 3.97
N ASN A 16 -2.56 25.46 3.43
CA ASN A 16 -2.39 25.32 1.98
C ASN A 16 -3.42 24.37 1.36
N ILE A 17 -3.79 23.29 2.06
CA ILE A 17 -4.84 22.37 1.62
C ILE A 17 -6.21 23.07 1.63
N GLU A 18 -6.54 23.78 2.70
CA GLU A 18 -7.82 24.50 2.85
C GLU A 18 -8.00 25.55 1.75
N ASN A 19 -6.95 26.29 1.43
CA ASN A 19 -6.96 27.35 0.41
C ASN A 19 -6.86 26.85 -1.05
N SER A 20 -6.63 25.55 -1.27
CA SER A 20 -6.56 24.99 -2.63
C SER A 20 -7.94 24.93 -3.31
N TYR A 21 -8.00 24.86 -4.64
CA TYR A 21 -9.24 24.70 -5.42
C TYR A 21 -9.74 23.24 -5.49
N GLU A 22 -9.12 22.33 -4.74
CA GLU A 22 -9.44 20.91 -4.76
C GLU A 22 -10.83 20.60 -4.18
N ASP A 23 -11.45 19.52 -4.63
CA ASP A 23 -12.73 19.05 -4.11
C ASP A 23 -12.64 18.78 -2.58
N PRO A 24 -13.66 19.16 -1.78
CA PRO A 24 -13.69 18.90 -0.34
C PRO A 24 -13.43 17.43 0.06
N LYS A 25 -13.83 16.46 -0.77
CA LYS A 25 -13.55 15.04 -0.56
C LYS A 25 -12.05 14.75 -0.66
N VAL A 26 -11.36 15.36 -1.63
CA VAL A 26 -9.91 15.22 -1.82
C VAL A 26 -9.16 15.84 -0.64
N LYS A 27 -9.58 17.03 -0.18
CA LYS A 27 -9.01 17.69 1.01
C LYS A 27 -9.15 16.82 2.27
N THR A 28 -10.31 16.19 2.46
CA THR A 28 -10.58 15.29 3.58
C THR A 28 -9.73 14.02 3.52
N LEU A 29 -9.59 13.41 2.34
CA LEU A 29 -8.81 12.20 2.14
C LEU A 29 -7.31 12.43 2.38
N LYS A 30 -6.75 13.56 1.92
CA LYS A 30 -5.34 13.94 2.17
C LYS A 30 -5.03 14.06 3.67
N ARG A 31 -5.96 14.59 4.47
CA ARG A 31 -5.82 14.66 5.95
C ARG A 31 -5.73 13.28 6.62
N LEU A 32 -6.35 12.27 6.02
CA LEU A 32 -6.34 10.88 6.52
C LEU A 32 -5.17 10.05 5.97
N CYS A 33 -4.44 10.53 4.96
CA CYS A 33 -3.47 9.73 4.21
C CYS A 33 -2.05 9.69 4.81
N ALA A 34 -1.70 10.57 5.75
CA ALA A 34 -0.33 10.67 6.25
C ALA A 34 0.21 9.35 6.87
N THR A 35 -0.56 8.64 7.69
CA THR A 35 -0.16 7.33 8.26
C THR A 35 -0.42 6.16 7.29
N ARG A 36 -1.38 6.35 6.40
CA ARG A 36 -1.91 5.33 5.48
C ARG A 36 -0.99 4.95 4.33
N TRP A 37 0.01 5.78 3.98
CA TRP A 37 0.98 5.45 2.93
C TRP A 37 2.03 4.45 3.41
N VAL A 38 2.60 4.70 4.59
CA VAL A 38 3.56 3.75 5.21
C VAL A 38 2.87 2.42 5.48
N GLN A 39 1.65 2.42 6.02
CA GLN A 39 0.88 1.19 6.21
C GLN A 39 0.59 0.43 4.91
N ARG A 40 0.37 1.13 3.78
CA ARG A 40 0.19 0.49 2.46
C ARG A 40 1.51 -0.09 1.94
N TYR A 41 2.62 0.60 2.18
CA TYR A 41 3.96 0.09 1.88
C TYR A 41 4.22 -1.22 2.64
N ASP A 42 4.00 -1.22 3.95
CA ASP A 42 4.24 -2.37 4.81
C ASP A 42 3.37 -3.55 4.34
N ALA A 43 2.07 -3.32 4.12
CA ALA A 43 1.15 -4.37 3.64
C ALA A 43 1.55 -4.99 2.28
N VAL A 44 2.02 -4.19 1.32
CA VAL A 44 2.48 -4.72 0.02
C VAL A 44 3.82 -5.47 0.19
N THR A 45 4.69 -4.98 1.06
CA THR A 45 5.97 -5.63 1.35
C THR A 45 5.74 -7.00 2.00
N ASP A 46 4.90 -7.07 3.03
CA ASP A 46 4.49 -8.32 3.69
C ASP A 46 3.88 -9.30 2.67
N PHE A 47 3.01 -8.81 1.78
CA PHE A 47 2.42 -9.64 0.72
C PHE A 47 3.48 -10.23 -0.21
N ILE A 48 4.48 -9.45 -0.62
CA ILE A 48 5.57 -9.91 -1.49
C ILE A 48 6.45 -10.94 -0.78
N GLU A 49 6.79 -10.71 0.49
CA GLU A 49 7.58 -11.65 1.30
C GLU A 49 6.85 -12.98 1.51
N LEU A 50 5.53 -12.93 1.66
CA LEU A 50 4.68 -14.11 1.83
C LEU A 50 4.22 -14.74 0.51
N PHE A 51 4.52 -14.11 -0.63
CA PHE A 51 3.92 -14.46 -1.91
C PHE A 51 4.16 -15.93 -2.31
N ALA A 52 5.38 -16.44 -2.10
CA ALA A 52 5.70 -17.84 -2.36
C ALA A 52 4.81 -18.80 -1.57
N PHE A 53 4.57 -18.52 -0.29
CA PHE A 53 3.69 -19.35 0.56
C PHE A 53 2.22 -19.26 0.15
N ILE A 54 1.79 -18.10 -0.33
CA ILE A 54 0.43 -17.92 -0.88
C ILE A 54 0.26 -18.80 -2.12
N VAL A 55 1.21 -18.76 -3.06
CA VAL A 55 1.18 -19.59 -4.28
C VAL A 55 1.19 -21.08 -3.93
N GLU A 56 2.12 -21.51 -3.06
CA GLU A 56 2.21 -22.91 -2.61
C GLU A 56 0.90 -23.37 -1.93
N SER A 57 0.30 -22.52 -1.11
CA SER A 57 -0.98 -22.82 -0.45
C SER A 57 -2.10 -22.99 -1.47
N LEU A 58 -2.19 -22.11 -2.47
CA LEU A 58 -3.20 -22.19 -3.52
C LEU A 58 -2.99 -23.44 -4.39
N GLU A 59 -1.75 -23.78 -4.73
CA GLU A 59 -1.42 -25.03 -5.45
C GLU A 59 -1.85 -26.26 -4.66
N ASN A 60 -1.57 -26.30 -3.35
CA ASN A 60 -2.01 -27.38 -2.48
C ASN A 60 -3.54 -27.51 -2.41
N ILE A 61 -4.25 -26.39 -2.21
CA ILE A 61 -5.73 -26.35 -2.16
C ILE A 61 -6.34 -26.73 -3.51
N SER A 62 -5.68 -26.39 -4.63
CA SER A 62 -6.15 -26.69 -5.98
C SER A 62 -6.29 -28.20 -6.28
N ASN A 63 -5.67 -29.05 -5.46
CA ASN A 63 -5.74 -30.51 -5.54
C ASN A 63 -6.84 -31.13 -4.65
N TRP A 64 -7.64 -30.32 -3.95
CA TRP A 64 -8.72 -30.82 -3.10
C TRP A 64 -9.91 -31.29 -3.93
N ASN A 65 -10.78 -32.12 -3.33
CA ASN A 65 -11.92 -32.74 -4.00
C ASN A 65 -13.24 -31.97 -3.80
N ASP A 66 -13.18 -30.68 -3.50
CA ASP A 66 -14.34 -29.83 -3.24
C ASP A 66 -14.34 -28.55 -4.11
N SER A 67 -15.34 -27.69 -3.90
CA SER A 67 -15.48 -26.43 -4.65
C SER A 67 -14.35 -25.44 -4.38
N THR A 68 -13.66 -25.54 -3.24
CA THR A 68 -12.57 -24.63 -2.87
C THR A 68 -11.36 -24.83 -3.78
N ALA A 69 -11.14 -26.05 -4.28
CA ALA A 69 -10.12 -26.30 -5.32
C ALA A 69 -10.36 -25.47 -6.60
N THR A 70 -11.61 -25.27 -6.99
CA THR A 70 -11.95 -24.46 -8.17
C THR A 70 -11.63 -22.99 -7.92
N GLU A 71 -11.95 -22.48 -6.73
CA GLU A 71 -11.62 -21.09 -6.34
C GLU A 71 -10.10 -20.87 -6.31
N ALA A 72 -9.34 -21.81 -5.74
CA ALA A 72 -7.88 -21.74 -5.73
C ALA A 72 -7.28 -21.72 -7.15
N ASN A 73 -7.80 -22.54 -8.06
CA ASN A 73 -7.41 -22.53 -9.48
C ASN A 73 -7.73 -21.20 -10.18
N ILE A 74 -8.85 -20.55 -9.86
CA ILE A 74 -9.19 -19.23 -10.40
C ILE A 74 -8.19 -18.19 -9.90
N LEU A 75 -7.84 -18.22 -8.60
CA LEU A 75 -6.86 -17.31 -8.02
C LEU A 75 -5.46 -17.52 -8.61
N LEU A 76 -5.00 -18.76 -8.80
CA LEU A 76 -3.73 -19.06 -9.47
C LEU A 76 -3.69 -18.50 -10.89
N LYS A 77 -4.80 -18.59 -11.64
CA LYS A 77 -4.89 -18.01 -12.98
C LYS A 77 -4.90 -16.48 -12.99
N ALA A 78 -5.43 -15.86 -11.95
CA ALA A 78 -5.41 -14.41 -11.78
C ALA A 78 -4.01 -13.88 -11.42
N ILE A 79 -3.12 -14.74 -10.92
CA ILE A 79 -1.69 -14.45 -10.75
C ILE A 79 -0.98 -14.65 -12.10
N ASP A 80 -1.34 -13.79 -13.06
CA ASP A 80 -0.75 -13.79 -14.38
C ASP A 80 0.47 -12.85 -14.47
N SER A 81 1.06 -12.76 -15.66
CA SER A 81 2.21 -11.88 -15.89
C SER A 81 1.88 -10.40 -15.66
N GLU A 82 0.65 -9.96 -15.94
CA GLU A 82 0.25 -8.56 -15.78
C GLU A 82 0.17 -8.19 -14.30
N PHE A 83 -0.41 -9.07 -13.49
CA PHE A 83 -0.41 -8.95 -12.04
C PHE A 83 1.02 -8.92 -11.47
N LEU A 84 1.87 -9.87 -11.87
CA LEU A 84 3.25 -9.96 -11.37
C LEU A 84 4.08 -8.73 -11.73
N ILE A 85 3.99 -8.24 -12.97
CA ILE A 85 4.67 -7.01 -13.40
C ILE A 85 4.16 -5.81 -12.60
N SER A 86 2.84 -5.71 -12.41
CA SER A 86 2.22 -4.63 -11.64
C SER A 86 2.70 -4.62 -10.18
N LEU A 87 2.80 -5.80 -9.56
CA LEU A 87 3.30 -5.95 -8.19
C LEU A 87 4.75 -5.45 -8.06
N GLN A 88 5.61 -5.79 -9.03
CA GLN A 88 7.00 -5.31 -9.07
C GLN A 88 7.08 -3.79 -9.28
N ILE A 89 6.25 -3.22 -10.14
CA ILE A 89 6.18 -1.77 -10.36
C ILE A 89 5.75 -1.07 -9.06
N ILE A 90 4.74 -1.59 -8.36
CA ILE A 90 4.29 -1.03 -7.08
C ILE A 90 5.45 -1.05 -6.08
N GLN A 91 6.15 -2.18 -5.93
CA GLN A 91 7.30 -2.30 -5.03
C GLN A 91 8.40 -1.29 -5.37
N LEU A 92 8.69 -1.09 -6.66
CA LEU A 92 9.66 -0.10 -7.13
C LEU A 92 9.23 1.32 -6.78
N VAL A 93 8.00 1.71 -7.08
CA VAL A 93 7.44 3.04 -6.73
C VAL A 93 7.53 3.28 -5.22
N PHE A 94 7.19 2.26 -4.45
CA PHE A 94 7.24 2.25 -3.00
C PHE A 94 8.66 2.39 -2.45
N SER A 95 9.67 1.79 -3.09
CA SER A 95 11.07 1.94 -2.69
C SER A 95 11.57 3.39 -2.78
N PHE A 96 11.07 4.16 -3.75
CA PHE A 96 11.38 5.59 -3.88
C PHE A 96 10.51 6.46 -2.96
N GLY A 97 9.24 6.11 -2.79
CA GLY A 97 8.30 6.87 -1.97
C GLY A 97 8.55 6.74 -0.47
N LEU A 98 8.96 5.57 0.02
CA LEU A 98 9.08 5.30 1.45
C LEU A 98 10.12 6.19 2.15
N PRO A 99 11.35 6.38 1.65
CA PRO A 99 12.32 7.28 2.29
C PRO A 99 11.77 8.70 2.43
N LEU A 100 11.10 9.21 1.39
CA LEU A 100 10.48 10.52 1.40
C LEU A 100 9.36 10.58 2.45
N CYS A 101 8.44 9.62 2.46
CA CYS A 101 7.37 9.55 3.46
C CYS A 101 7.92 9.47 4.89
N LYS A 102 8.96 8.65 5.13
CA LYS A 102 9.65 8.57 6.42
C LYS A 102 10.28 9.91 6.81
N LEU A 103 10.84 10.69 5.89
CA LEU A 103 11.38 12.03 6.19
C LEU A 103 10.27 13.05 6.50
N LEU A 104 9.13 12.93 5.84
CA LEU A 104 8.00 13.84 5.99
C LEU A 104 7.16 13.56 7.23
N GLN A 105 6.99 12.29 7.61
CA GLN A 105 5.90 11.84 8.49
C GLN A 105 6.32 11.02 9.72
N LYS A 106 7.62 10.71 9.96
CA LYS A 106 8.01 9.69 10.96
C LYS A 106 7.26 9.86 12.30
N GLU A 107 6.51 8.84 12.70
CA GLU A 107 5.88 8.81 14.02
C GLU A 107 6.96 8.60 15.11
N LYS A 108 6.72 9.15 16.31
CA LYS A 108 7.50 8.79 17.49
C LYS A 108 7.20 7.33 17.81
N ASN A 109 8.26 6.53 17.95
CA ASN A 109 8.19 5.18 18.53
C ASN A 109 7.34 5.18 19.80
#